data_AF-A0A7S8EHV4-F1
#
_entry.id   AF-A0A7S8EHV4-F1
#
_cell.length_a   1.000
_cell.length_b   1.000
_cell.length_c   1.000
_cell.angle_alpha   90.00
_cell.angle_beta   90.00
_cell.angle_gamma   90.00
#
_symmetry.space_group_name_H-M   'P 1'
#
loop_
_entity.id
_entity.type
_entity.pdbx_description
1 polymer ?
#
loop_
_entity_poly.entity_id
_entity_poly.type
_entity_poly.pdbx_seq_one_letter_code
_entity_poly.pdbx_strand_id
1 'polypeptide(L)'
;MLHSKPLARSTALRALAEGARPTLAILAEVSGRSLRLLQRQAVTENWALRTMTRGDDGLRLRSLCALLLGHLEKLGHELLAGGKIDKAQIDGITAMVRNLEKVEEIMRPAEVAREDQVQEDEQMAGLLERVNERIIELAHDLAAQMVTEKSGAARSH
;
A
#
# COMPACT_ATOMS: atom_id res chain seq x y z
N MET A 1 22.61 -16.34 11.14
CA MET A 1 21.82 -15.37 11.95
C MET A 1 20.34 -15.71 11.83
N LEU A 2 19.75 -16.40 12.81
CA LEU A 2 18.38 -16.95 12.71
C LEU A 2 17.63 -16.82 14.06
N HIS A 3 17.25 -15.61 14.47
CA HIS A 3 16.42 -15.41 15.68
C HIS A 3 15.37 -14.28 15.59
N SER A 4 15.04 -13.71 14.41
CA SER A 4 14.07 -12.58 14.33
C SER A 4 12.58 -12.98 14.34
N LYS A 5 12.26 -14.23 13.98
CA LYS A 5 10.86 -14.74 13.89
C LYS A 5 10.07 -14.75 15.21
N PRO A 6 10.61 -15.14 16.38
CA PRO A 6 9.82 -15.17 17.62
C PRO A 6 9.39 -13.78 18.09
N LEU A 7 10.23 -12.75 17.84
CA LEU A 7 9.92 -11.38 18.21
C LEU A 7 8.83 -10.80 17.31
N ALA A 8 8.94 -10.98 15.99
CA ALA A 8 7.92 -10.52 15.04
C ALA A 8 6.51 -11.07 15.35
N ARG A 9 6.42 -12.35 15.70
CA ARG A 9 5.17 -12.99 16.12
C ARG A 9 4.62 -12.41 17.43
N SER A 10 5.46 -12.20 18.44
CA SER A 10 5.04 -11.60 19.71
C SER A 10 4.53 -10.16 19.55
N THR A 11 5.17 -9.38 18.68
CA THR A 11 4.77 -8.01 18.36
C THR A 11 3.45 -7.99 17.61
N ALA A 12 3.26 -8.89 16.64
CA ALA A 12 2.02 -9.00 15.89
C ALA A 12 0.84 -9.46 16.79
N LEU A 13 1.09 -10.38 17.73
CA LEU A 13 0.09 -10.79 18.73
C LEU A 13 -0.27 -9.64 19.68
N ARG A 14 0.72 -8.91 20.19
CA ARG A 14 0.49 -7.73 21.02
C ARG A 14 -0.33 -6.68 20.27
N ALA A 15 0.02 -6.40 19.01
CA ALA A 15 -0.73 -5.46 18.19
C ALA A 15 -2.21 -5.85 18.08
N LEU A 16 -2.53 -7.13 17.82
CA LEU A 16 -3.93 -7.59 17.80
C LEU A 16 -4.62 -7.45 19.17
N ALA A 17 -3.93 -7.76 20.27
CA ALA A 17 -4.47 -7.63 21.62
C ALA A 17 -4.75 -6.17 22.02
N GLU A 18 -3.93 -5.23 21.52
CA GLU A 18 -4.08 -3.79 21.72
C GLU A 18 -5.11 -3.16 20.76
N GLY A 19 -5.81 -3.98 19.96
CA GLY A 19 -6.88 -3.53 19.08
C GLY A 19 -6.42 -3.07 17.69
N ALA A 20 -5.16 -3.36 17.31
CA ALA A 20 -4.72 -3.14 15.94
C ALA A 20 -5.57 -3.96 14.97
N ARG A 21 -5.89 -3.38 13.81
CA ARG A 21 -6.74 -4.04 12.81
C ARG A 21 -6.01 -5.27 12.22
N PRO A 22 -6.70 -6.41 12.06
CA PRO A 22 -6.09 -7.63 11.52
C PRO A 22 -5.86 -7.48 10.01
N THR A 23 -4.62 -7.18 9.63
CA THR A 23 -4.16 -7.18 8.23
C THR A 23 -3.60 -8.55 7.86
N LEU A 24 -3.56 -8.86 6.55
CA LEU A 24 -2.97 -10.12 6.07
C LEU A 24 -1.50 -10.31 6.50
N ALA A 25 -0.74 -9.22 6.63
CA ALA A 25 0.64 -9.25 7.11
C ALA A 25 0.72 -9.62 8.60
N ILE A 26 -0.13 -9.03 9.45
CA ILE A 26 -0.21 -9.38 10.87
C ILE A 26 -0.68 -10.83 11.04
N LEU A 27 -1.66 -11.25 10.24
CA LEU A 27 -2.14 -12.64 10.25
C LEU A 27 -1.05 -13.63 9.79
N ALA A 28 -0.23 -13.27 8.80
CA ALA A 28 0.91 -14.08 8.36
C ALA A 28 1.94 -14.26 9.47
N GLU A 29 2.31 -13.18 10.16
CA GLU A 29 3.26 -13.20 11.27
C GLU A 29 2.74 -13.99 12.48
N VAL A 30 1.46 -13.82 12.84
CA VAL A 30 0.85 -14.54 13.98
C VAL A 30 0.66 -16.03 13.69
N SER A 31 0.24 -16.36 12.46
CA SER A 31 0.00 -17.75 12.03
C SER A 31 1.27 -18.49 11.61
N GLY A 32 2.38 -17.78 11.36
CA GLY A 32 3.61 -18.33 10.79
C GLY A 32 3.44 -18.82 9.35
N ARG A 33 2.37 -18.42 8.66
CA ARG A 33 2.08 -18.81 7.27
C ARG A 33 2.59 -17.75 6.30
N SER A 34 2.86 -18.17 5.06
CA SER A 34 3.29 -17.21 4.04
C SER A 34 2.15 -16.23 3.69
N LEU A 35 2.50 -14.96 3.52
CA LEU A 35 1.56 -13.92 3.10
C LEU A 35 0.85 -14.25 1.78
N ARG A 36 1.58 -14.82 0.80
CA ARG A 36 1.03 -15.25 -0.50
C ARG A 36 -0.06 -16.33 -0.36
N LEU A 37 0.13 -17.29 0.55
CA LEU A 37 -0.88 -18.33 0.80
C LEU A 37 -2.14 -17.73 1.41
N LEU A 38 -1.98 -16.84 2.39
CA LEU A 38 -3.13 -16.16 3.01
C LEU A 38 -3.85 -15.23 2.03
N GLN A 39 -3.15 -14.56 1.12
CA GLN A 39 -3.78 -13.77 0.05
C GLN A 39 -4.64 -14.65 -0.87
N ARG A 40 -4.09 -15.77 -1.35
CA ARG A 40 -4.85 -16.73 -2.17
C ARG A 40 -6.05 -17.27 -1.42
N GLN A 41 -5.87 -17.65 -0.15
CA GLN A 41 -6.93 -18.18 0.68
C GLN A 41 -8.04 -17.13 0.92
N ALA A 42 -7.67 -15.90 1.23
CA ALA A 42 -8.63 -14.81 1.44
C ALA A 42 -9.47 -14.51 0.19
N VAL A 43 -8.89 -14.62 -1.01
CA VAL A 43 -9.64 -14.48 -2.28
C VAL A 43 -10.60 -15.65 -2.48
N THR A 44 -10.12 -16.89 -2.33
CA THR A 44 -10.94 -18.09 -2.53
C THR A 44 -12.11 -18.16 -1.55
N GLU A 45 -11.88 -17.80 -0.29
CA GLU A 45 -12.87 -17.86 0.78
C GLU A 45 -13.65 -16.55 0.94
N ASN A 46 -13.44 -15.59 0.04
CA ASN A 46 -14.06 -14.27 0.04
C ASN A 46 -14.06 -13.61 1.44
N TRP A 47 -12.89 -13.63 2.09
CA TRP A 47 -12.76 -13.08 3.42
C TRP A 47 -13.14 -11.60 3.39
N ALA A 48 -14.09 -11.22 4.24
CA ALA A 48 -14.42 -9.83 4.53
C ALA A 48 -13.34 -9.16 5.39
N LEU A 49 -12.07 -9.40 5.07
CA LEU A 49 -11.03 -8.46 5.40
C LEU A 49 -11.45 -7.19 4.69
N ARG A 50 -11.92 -6.20 5.44
CA ARG A 50 -12.18 -4.87 4.89
C ARG A 50 -10.85 -4.37 4.34
N THR A 51 -10.58 -4.70 3.09
CA THR A 51 -9.59 -4.10 2.22
C THR A 51 -10.09 -2.70 1.92
N MET A 52 -10.28 -1.89 2.96
CA MET A 52 -9.84 -0.52 2.84
C MET A 52 -8.33 -0.63 2.77
N THR A 53 -7.82 -0.82 1.55
CA THR A 53 -6.54 -0.25 1.21
C THR A 53 -6.52 1.13 1.84
N ARG A 54 -5.43 1.50 2.49
CA ARG A 54 -5.18 2.86 3.01
C ARG A 54 -5.42 3.98 1.97
N GLY A 55 -5.74 3.62 0.70
CA GLY A 55 -6.24 4.49 -0.36
C GLY A 55 -7.73 4.83 -0.31
N ASP A 56 -8.59 4.03 0.31
CA ASP A 56 -10.03 4.31 0.36
C ASP A 56 -10.33 5.52 1.28
N ASP A 57 -9.60 5.68 2.38
CA ASP A 57 -9.73 6.88 3.24
C ASP A 57 -9.34 8.16 2.49
N GLY A 58 -8.28 8.11 1.69
CA GLY A 58 -7.85 9.25 0.86
C GLY A 58 -8.82 9.55 -0.29
N LEU A 59 -9.41 8.52 -0.91
CA LEU A 59 -10.43 8.70 -1.95
C LEU A 59 -11.74 9.25 -1.38
N ARG A 60 -12.18 8.75 -0.22
CA ARG A 60 -13.35 9.26 0.51
C ARG A 60 -13.14 10.69 0.96
N LEU A 61 -11.96 11.00 1.48
CA LEU A 61 -11.61 12.34 1.92
C LEU A 61 -11.54 13.31 0.74
N ARG A 62 -10.89 12.93 -0.37
CA ARG A 62 -10.94 13.69 -1.64
C ARG A 62 -12.37 13.91 -2.13
N SER A 63 -13.22 12.90 -2.05
CA SER A 63 -14.63 13.02 -2.45
C SER A 63 -15.40 13.99 -1.55
N LEU A 64 -15.14 13.96 -0.24
CA LEU A 64 -15.72 14.92 0.72
C LEU A 64 -15.20 16.35 0.46
N CYS A 65 -13.91 16.51 0.18
CA CYS A 65 -13.33 17.81 -0.18
C CYS A 65 -13.96 18.37 -1.46
N ALA A 66 -14.14 17.53 -2.50
CA ALA A 66 -14.80 17.93 -3.74
C ALA A 66 -16.26 18.34 -3.50
N LEU A 67 -16.98 17.64 -2.63
CA LEU A 67 -18.34 18.01 -2.24
C LEU A 67 -18.39 19.36 -1.52
N LEU A 68 -17.49 19.58 -0.54
CA LEU A 68 -17.40 20.83 0.20
C LEU A 68 -17.02 22.01 -0.71
N LEU A 69 -16.08 21.79 -1.63
CA LEU A 69 -15.70 22.78 -2.64
C LEU A 69 -16.89 23.14 -3.53
N GLY A 70 -17.64 22.14 -4.01
CA GLY A 70 -18.84 22.38 -4.81
C GLY A 70 -19.96 23.13 -4.06
N HIS A 71 -20.08 22.96 -2.74
CA HIS A 71 -20.97 23.78 -1.92
C HIS A 71 -20.50 25.22 -1.81
N LEU A 72 -19.19 25.43 -1.64
CA LEU A 72 -18.55 26.74 -1.60
C LEU A 72 -18.73 27.49 -2.93
N GLU A 73 -18.54 26.81 -4.06
CA GLU A 73 -18.74 27.35 -5.40
C GLU A 73 -20.20 27.79 -5.63
N LYS A 74 -21.16 26.95 -5.23
CA LYS A 74 -22.60 27.30 -5.32
C LYS A 74 -22.94 28.53 -4.50
N LEU A 75 -22.51 28.59 -3.24
CA LEU A 75 -22.71 29.77 -2.38
C LEU A 75 -22.06 31.02 -2.98
N GLY A 76 -20.86 30.90 -3.56
CA GLY A 76 -20.19 31.98 -4.27
C GLY A 76 -20.97 32.47 -5.49
N HIS A 77 -21.53 31.55 -6.29
CA HIS A 77 -22.35 31.92 -7.44
C HIS A 77 -23.67 32.60 -7.04
N GLU A 78 -24.34 32.11 -6.00
CA GLU A 78 -25.55 32.73 -5.47
C GLU A 78 -25.29 34.16 -4.95
N LEU A 79 -24.15 34.38 -4.30
CA LEU A 79 -23.72 35.70 -3.85
C LEU A 79 -23.43 36.65 -5.02
N LEU A 80 -22.70 36.18 -6.04
CA LEU A 80 -22.38 36.97 -7.25
C LEU A 80 -23.63 37.31 -8.06
N ALA A 81 -24.67 36.48 -8.00
CA ALA A 81 -25.97 36.73 -8.63
C ALA A 81 -26.85 37.75 -7.86
N GLY A 82 -26.33 38.39 -6.82
CA GLY A 82 -27.05 39.38 -6.00
C GLY A 82 -27.81 38.77 -4.81
N GLY A 83 -27.52 37.51 -4.48
CA GLY A 83 -28.02 36.86 -3.28
C GLY A 83 -27.50 37.55 -2.01
N LYS A 84 -28.32 37.57 -0.96
CA LYS A 84 -27.90 38.06 0.36
C LYS A 84 -27.32 36.91 1.16
N ILE A 85 -26.13 37.10 1.69
CA ILE A 85 -25.52 36.18 2.65
C ILE A 85 -25.75 36.68 4.08
N ASP A 86 -26.18 35.79 4.96
CA ASP A 86 -26.25 36.06 6.39
C ASP A 86 -24.94 35.66 7.11
N LYS A 87 -24.81 36.11 8.35
CA LYS A 87 -23.60 35.84 9.15
C LYS A 87 -23.36 34.36 9.40
N ALA A 88 -24.41 33.55 9.55
CA ALA A 88 -24.28 32.11 9.78
C ALA A 88 -23.69 31.40 8.54
N GLN A 89 -24.06 31.86 7.34
CA GLN A 89 -23.49 31.39 6.09
C GLN A 89 -22.00 31.77 5.96
N ILE A 90 -21.61 32.99 6.36
CA ILE A 90 -20.18 33.41 6.38
C ILE A 90 -19.37 32.54 7.34
N ASP A 91 -19.90 32.30 8.54
CA ASP A 91 -19.24 31.48 9.55
C ASP A 91 -19.10 30.02 9.07
N GLY A 92 -20.13 29.50 8.39
CA GLY A 92 -20.11 28.17 7.76
C GLY A 92 -19.06 28.06 6.66
N ILE A 93 -18.95 29.06 5.78
CA ILE A 93 -17.92 29.13 4.74
C ILE A 93 -16.51 29.15 5.36
N THR A 94 -16.32 29.99 6.37
CA THR A 94 -15.02 30.10 7.07
C THR A 94 -14.62 28.78 7.74
N ALA A 95 -15.57 28.07 8.34
CA ALA A 95 -15.34 26.75 8.92
C ALA A 95 -15.00 25.70 7.85
N MET A 96 -15.67 25.72 6.70
CA MET A 96 -15.38 24.81 5.58
C MET A 96 -13.97 25.02 5.02
N VAL A 97 -13.55 26.27 4.81
CA VAL A 97 -12.19 26.59 4.34
C VAL A 97 -11.13 26.10 5.32
N ARG A 98 -11.27 26.39 6.62
CA ARG A 98 -10.33 25.91 7.65
C ARG A 98 -10.24 24.40 7.74
N ASN A 99 -11.37 23.71 7.58
CA ASN A 99 -11.39 22.25 7.59
C ASN A 99 -10.68 21.67 6.36
N LEU A 100 -10.81 22.30 5.19
CA LEU A 100 -10.08 21.90 3.98
C LEU A 100 -8.56 22.08 4.14
N GLU A 101 -8.12 23.22 4.67
CA GLU A 101 -6.70 23.48 4.99
C GLU A 101 -6.16 22.45 5.98
N LYS A 102 -6.95 22.10 7.01
CA LYS A 102 -6.55 21.10 8.01
C LYS A 102 -6.44 19.70 7.42
N VAL A 103 -7.32 19.36 6.49
CA VAL A 103 -7.28 18.08 5.77
C VAL A 103 -6.02 17.98 4.92
N GLU A 104 -5.65 19.05 4.21
CA GLU A 104 -4.40 19.10 3.43
C GLU A 104 -3.17 18.89 4.32
N GLU A 105 -3.12 19.56 5.47
CA GLU A 105 -2.03 19.41 6.46
C GLU A 105 -1.89 17.97 6.97
N ILE A 106 -3.00 17.27 7.21
CA ILE A 106 -3.01 15.89 7.70
C ILE A 106 -2.68 14.89 6.59
N MET A 107 -3.12 15.14 5.36
CA MET A 107 -2.93 14.21 4.24
C MET A 107 -1.52 14.27 3.65
N ARG A 108 -0.90 15.45 3.62
CA ARG A 108 0.39 15.67 2.96
C ARG A 108 1.52 14.73 3.45
N PRO A 109 1.72 14.49 4.76
CA PRO A 109 2.72 13.53 5.23
C PRO A 109 2.40 12.09 4.83
N ALA A 110 1.11 11.74 4.75
CA ALA A 110 0.67 10.41 4.36
C ALA A 110 0.80 10.16 2.85
N GLU A 111 0.72 11.20 2.02
CA GLU A 111 0.97 11.10 0.58
C GLU A 111 2.47 10.98 0.29
N VAL A 112 3.32 11.81 0.92
CA VAL A 112 4.79 11.73 0.80
C VAL A 112 5.29 10.34 1.22
N ALA A 113 4.84 9.83 2.36
CA ALA A 113 5.23 8.48 2.83
C ALA A 113 4.76 7.34 1.90
N ARG A 114 3.74 7.57 1.06
CA ARG A 114 3.28 6.59 0.07
C ARG A 114 4.10 6.64 -1.19
N GLU A 115 4.50 7.84 -1.63
CA GLU A 115 5.42 8.02 -2.75
C GLU A 115 6.76 7.37 -2.44
N ASP A 116 7.30 7.57 -1.24
CA ASP A 116 8.53 6.93 -0.78
C ASP A 116 8.42 5.40 -0.81
N GLN A 117 7.31 4.83 -0.30
CA GLN A 117 7.10 3.38 -0.31
C GLN A 117 6.98 2.80 -1.73
N VAL A 118 6.28 3.50 -2.63
CA VAL A 118 6.17 3.06 -4.03
C VAL A 118 7.54 3.07 -4.71
N GLN A 119 8.34 4.10 -4.43
CA GLN A 119 9.70 4.22 -4.97
C GLN A 119 10.62 3.11 -4.42
N GLU A 120 10.53 2.80 -3.12
CA GLU A 120 11.27 1.68 -2.52
C GLU A 120 10.86 0.33 -3.11
N ASP A 121 9.57 0.09 -3.30
CA ASP A 121 9.03 -1.14 -3.89
C ASP A 121 9.48 -1.31 -5.35
N GLU A 122 9.51 -0.23 -6.13
CA GLU A 122 10.00 -0.22 -7.52
C GLU A 122 11.50 -0.51 -7.59
N GLN A 123 12.30 0.10 -6.70
CA GLN A 123 13.73 -0.19 -6.58
C GLN A 123 13.98 -1.65 -6.19
N MET A 124 13.19 -2.18 -5.26
CA MET A 124 13.25 -3.57 -4.85
C MET A 124 12.91 -4.51 -6.01
N ALA A 125 11.85 -4.21 -6.78
CA ALA A 125 11.47 -4.98 -7.96
C ALA A 125 12.60 -5.01 -9.00
N GLY A 126 13.22 -3.86 -9.31
CA GLY A 126 14.36 -3.80 -10.23
C GLY A 126 15.62 -4.52 -9.72
N LEU A 127 15.83 -4.58 -8.40
CA LEU A 127 16.90 -5.40 -7.83
C LEU A 127 16.61 -6.90 -7.98
N LEU A 128 15.37 -7.31 -7.71
CA LEU A 128 14.93 -8.70 -7.87
C LEU A 128 15.01 -9.17 -9.32
N GLU A 129 14.69 -8.29 -10.28
CA GLU A 129 14.80 -8.58 -11.71
C GLU A 129 16.25 -8.86 -12.12
N ARG A 130 17.19 -8.00 -11.72
CA ARG A 130 18.63 -8.22 -11.96
C ARG A 130 19.16 -9.51 -11.33
N VAL A 131 18.70 -9.83 -10.13
CA VAL A 131 19.05 -11.10 -9.48
C VAL A 131 18.51 -12.28 -10.29
N ASN A 132 17.27 -12.20 -10.77
CA ASN A 132 16.66 -13.24 -11.58
C ASN A 132 17.40 -13.44 -12.92
N GLU A 133 17.75 -12.35 -13.62
CA GLU A 133 18.57 -12.40 -14.84
C GLU A 133 19.88 -13.14 -14.59
N ARG A 134 20.57 -12.80 -13.50
CA ARG A 134 21.84 -13.45 -13.16
C ARG A 134 21.69 -14.92 -12.82
N ILE A 135 20.60 -15.31 -12.16
CA ILE A 135 20.30 -16.72 -11.88
C ILE A 135 20.09 -17.49 -13.18
N ILE A 136 19.36 -16.90 -14.14
CA ILE A 136 19.11 -17.51 -15.44
C ILE A 136 20.42 -17.70 -16.22
N GLU A 137 21.29 -16.68 -16.26
CA GLU A 137 22.62 -16.79 -16.88
C GLU A 137 23.44 -17.94 -16.28
N LEU A 138 23.57 -17.96 -14.95
CA LEU A 138 24.34 -19.00 -14.25
C LEU A 138 23.78 -20.40 -14.48
N ALA A 139 22.45 -20.53 -14.58
CA ALA A 139 21.80 -21.80 -14.89
C ALA A 139 22.12 -22.25 -16.33
N HIS A 140 22.15 -21.33 -17.29
CA HIS A 140 22.56 -21.62 -18.67
C HIS A 140 24.02 -22.05 -18.75
N ASP A 141 24.92 -21.34 -18.06
CA ASP A 141 26.35 -21.68 -18.01
C ASP A 141 26.57 -23.08 -17.42
N LEU A 142 25.90 -23.38 -16.30
CA LEU A 142 25.98 -24.70 -15.66
C LEU A 142 25.44 -25.80 -16.59
N ALA A 143 24.32 -25.57 -17.26
CA ALA A 143 23.76 -26.52 -18.21
C ALA A 143 24.72 -26.78 -19.38
N ALA A 144 25.37 -25.75 -19.90
CA ALA A 144 26.38 -25.89 -20.96
C ALA A 144 27.58 -26.74 -20.50
N GLN A 145 28.09 -26.48 -19.29
CA GLN A 145 29.19 -27.24 -18.70
C GLN A 145 28.84 -28.72 -18.53
N MET A 146 27.66 -29.02 -17.98
CA MET A 146 27.18 -30.39 -17.80
C MET A 146 27.06 -31.16 -19.14
N VAL A 147 26.64 -30.48 -20.22
CA VAL A 147 26.57 -31.10 -21.56
C VAL A 147 27.97 -31.38 -22.12
N THR A 148 28.93 -30.47 -21.95
CA THR A 148 30.31 -30.68 -22.39
C THR A 148 31.00 -31.82 -21.64
N GLU A 149 30.83 -31.91 -20.32
CA GLU A 149 31.38 -33.01 -19.50
C GLU A 149 30.79 -34.36 -19.93
N LYS A 150 29.47 -34.42 -20.14
CA LYS A 150 28.78 -35.65 -20.57
C LYS A 150 29.17 -36.08 -21.98
N SER A 151 29.43 -35.13 -22.88
CA SER A 151 29.86 -35.39 -24.26
C SER A 151 31.34 -35.80 -24.34
N GLY A 152 32.18 -35.29 -23.43
CA GLY A 152 33.57 -35.70 -23.30
C GLY A 152 33.71 -37.14 -22.78
N ALA A 153 32.92 -37.50 -21.76
CA ALA A 153 32.89 -38.86 -21.21
C ALA A 153 32.39 -39.92 -22.21
N ALA A 154 31.54 -39.53 -23.16
CA ALA A 154 31.03 -40.43 -24.21
C ALA A 154 32.00 -40.64 -25.39
N ARG A 155 33.07 -39.83 -25.52
CA ARG A 155 34.08 -39.96 -26.60
C ARG A 155 35.36 -40.68 -26.16
N SER A 156 35.53 -40.94 -24.86
CA SER A 156 36.69 -41.64 -24.30
C SER A 156 36.44 -43.14 -24.04
N HIS A 157 35.36 -43.69 -24.59
CA HIS A 157 35.00 -45.12 -24.55
C HIS A 157 34.89 -45.65 -25.97
#